data_AF-A0A923RML3-F1
#
_entry.id   AF-A0A923RML3-F1
#
_cell.length_a   1.000
_cell.length_b   1.000
_cell.length_c   1.000
_cell.angle_alpha   90.00
_cell.angle_beta   90.00
_cell.angle_gamma   90.00
#
_symmetry.space_group_name_H-M   'P 1'
#
loop_
_entity.id
_entity.type
_entity.pdbx_description
1 polymer ?
#
loop_
_entity_poly.entity_id
_entity_poly.type
_entity_poly.pdbx_seq_one_letter_code
_entity_poly.pdbx_strand_id
1 'polypeptide(L)'
;MDKKYIVDPPFSRRPVTINTLCVVGVCTCILIKIAVEKTFKALGFTDIDVAPSVEDNPRGSRSTDPDICFLEGLRLEEIQGRMPNTLLVEIKDLGNHESIMEETIKVLSEAGWLKEVD
;
A
#
# COMPACT_ATOMS: atom_id res chain seq x y z
N MET A 1 -13.63 7.67 14.40
CA MET A 1 -13.96 6.24 14.47
C MET A 1 -12.86 5.55 15.26
N ASP A 2 -13.13 5.11 16.48
CA ASP A 2 -12.19 4.34 17.31
C ASP A 2 -12.30 2.84 16.98
N LYS A 3 -12.14 2.49 15.70
CA LYS A 3 -12.08 1.08 15.28
C LYS A 3 -10.70 0.53 15.59
N LYS A 4 -10.64 -0.60 16.27
CA LYS A 4 -9.40 -1.33 16.53
C LYS A 4 -9.32 -2.52 15.59
N TYR A 5 -8.14 -2.79 15.07
CA TYR A 5 -7.89 -3.93 14.18
C TYR A 5 -6.81 -4.82 14.79
N ILE A 6 -7.01 -6.13 14.72
CA ILE A 6 -5.92 -7.10 14.86
C ILE A 6 -5.26 -7.23 13.50
N VAL A 7 -3.94 -7.05 13.49
CA VAL A 7 -3.09 -7.19 12.30
C VAL A 7 -2.52 -8.60 12.27
N ASP A 8 -2.87 -9.37 11.25
CA ASP A 8 -2.50 -10.78 11.05
C ASP A 8 -1.91 -10.96 9.64
N PRO A 9 -0.73 -10.38 9.35
CA PRO A 9 -0.14 -10.47 8.03
C PRO A 9 0.41 -11.89 7.82
N PRO A 10 0.28 -12.47 6.61
CA PRO A 10 0.60 -13.87 6.33
C PRO A 10 2.08 -14.23 6.52
N PHE A 11 2.97 -13.25 6.65
CA PHE A 11 4.43 -13.45 6.68
C PHE A 11 5.02 -13.05 8.02
N SER A 12 5.04 -13.97 8.98
CA SER A 12 5.53 -13.75 10.36
C SER A 12 7.05 -13.53 10.52
N ARG A 13 7.80 -13.19 9.45
CA ARG A 13 9.28 -13.09 9.49
C ARG A 13 9.97 -12.08 8.54
N ARG A 14 9.25 -11.18 7.85
CA ARG A 14 9.87 -10.11 7.06
C ARG A 14 9.06 -8.82 7.18
N PRO A 15 9.69 -7.64 7.03
CA PRO A 15 8.94 -6.40 6.89
C PRO A 15 7.92 -6.54 5.75
N VAL A 16 6.70 -6.00 5.95
CA VAL A 16 5.72 -5.91 4.87
C VAL A 16 6.30 -4.97 3.82
N THR A 17 6.54 -5.49 2.63
CA THR A 17 7.12 -4.74 1.53
C THR A 17 6.02 -3.99 0.78
N ILE A 18 6.17 -2.66 0.70
CA ILE A 18 5.18 -1.78 0.09
C ILE A 18 5.88 -0.95 -1.00
N ASN A 19 5.40 -1.04 -2.23
CA ASN A 19 5.79 -0.10 -3.26
C ASN A 19 4.73 0.99 -3.42
N THR A 20 5.18 2.20 -3.74
CA THR A 20 4.30 3.27 -4.22
C THR A 20 4.62 3.52 -5.68
N LEU A 21 3.60 3.55 -6.54
CA LEU A 21 3.74 3.69 -7.98
C LEU A 21 2.92 4.89 -8.47
N CYS A 22 3.59 5.85 -9.09
CA CYS A 22 2.98 7.10 -9.58
C CYS A 22 3.43 7.44 -11.00
N VAL A 23 2.54 8.09 -11.77
CA VAL A 23 2.81 8.53 -13.16
C VAL A 23 3.46 9.91 -13.26
N VAL A 24 3.33 10.74 -12.24
CA VAL A 24 3.62 12.18 -12.32
C VAL A 24 5.09 12.51 -12.00
N GLY A 25 5.77 11.67 -11.21
CA GLY A 25 7.20 11.81 -10.89
C GLY A 25 7.55 11.57 -9.42
N VAL A 26 8.86 11.50 -9.14
CA VAL A 26 9.42 11.06 -7.83
C VAL A 26 8.86 11.84 -6.63
N CYS A 27 8.56 13.13 -6.78
CA CYS A 27 7.99 13.95 -5.70
C CYS A 27 6.63 13.42 -5.21
N THR A 28 5.76 13.01 -6.13
CA THR A 28 4.44 12.45 -5.80
C THR A 28 4.60 11.10 -5.10
N CYS A 29 5.50 10.26 -5.58
CA CYS A 29 5.80 8.97 -4.97
C CYS A 29 6.34 9.09 -3.53
N ILE A 30 7.09 10.17 -3.21
CA ILE A 30 7.52 10.49 -1.82
C ILE A 30 6.32 10.88 -0.94
N LEU A 31 5.40 11.71 -1.45
CA LEU A 31 4.20 12.08 -0.69
C LEU A 31 3.32 10.87 -0.40
N ILE A 32 3.15 9.98 -1.38
CA ILE A 32 2.44 8.72 -1.20
C ILE A 32 3.13 7.87 -0.14
N LYS A 33 4.46 7.76 -0.19
CA LYS A 33 5.22 7.03 0.84
C LYS A 33 4.91 7.55 2.24
N ILE A 34 4.94 8.86 2.46
CA ILE A 34 4.64 9.47 3.76
C ILE A 34 3.20 9.16 4.20
N ALA A 35 2.24 9.23 3.27
CA ALA A 35 0.85 8.92 3.56
C ALA A 35 0.68 7.43 3.96
N VAL A 36 1.30 6.53 3.20
CA VAL A 36 1.29 5.08 3.46
C VAL A 36 1.92 4.76 4.81
N GLU A 37 3.11 5.29 5.11
CA GLU A 37 3.77 5.07 6.40
C GLU A 37 2.88 5.52 7.57
N LYS A 38 2.19 6.67 7.43
CA LYS A 38 1.21 7.13 8.43
C LYS A 38 0.02 6.18 8.57
N THR A 39 -0.55 5.71 7.46
CA THR A 39 -1.67 4.77 7.48
C THR A 39 -1.30 3.47 8.16
N PHE A 40 -0.17 2.86 7.78
CA PHE A 40 0.27 1.59 8.37
C PHE A 40 0.62 1.72 9.85
N LYS A 41 1.25 2.84 10.24
CA LYS A 41 1.48 3.15 11.66
C LYS A 41 0.17 3.29 12.44
N ALA A 42 -0.84 3.95 11.88
CA ALA A 42 -2.15 4.09 12.51
C ALA A 42 -2.88 2.75 12.66
N LEU A 43 -2.68 1.83 11.70
CA LEU A 43 -3.22 0.46 11.74
C LEU A 43 -2.44 -0.49 12.66
N GLY A 44 -1.31 -0.05 13.24
CA GLY A 44 -0.52 -0.85 14.17
C GLY A 44 0.54 -1.75 13.53
N PHE A 45 0.84 -1.57 12.24
CA PHE A 45 1.98 -2.23 11.62
C PHE A 45 3.29 -1.58 12.10
N THR A 46 4.21 -2.41 12.59
CA THR A 46 5.48 -1.96 13.18
C THR A 46 6.71 -2.28 12.33
N ASP A 47 6.58 -3.19 11.35
CA ASP A 47 7.68 -3.65 10.50
C ASP A 47 7.25 -3.58 9.03
N ILE A 48 7.47 -2.41 8.41
CA ILE A 48 7.14 -2.11 7.01
C ILE A 48 8.39 -1.56 6.28
N ASP A 49 8.55 -1.90 5.01
CA ASP A 49 9.55 -1.30 4.12
C ASP A 49 8.83 -0.66 2.93
N VAL A 50 8.85 0.68 2.88
CA VAL A 50 8.15 1.46 1.85
C VAL A 50 9.13 2.03 0.83
N ALA A 51 9.03 1.56 -0.42
CA ALA A 51 9.88 1.97 -1.53
C ALA A 51 9.09 2.77 -2.59
N PRO A 52 9.44 4.03 -2.86
CA PRO A 52 8.82 4.81 -3.93
C PRO A 52 9.38 4.41 -5.29
N SER A 53 8.50 4.23 -6.28
CA SER A 53 8.84 3.86 -7.66
C SER A 53 7.98 4.65 -8.65
N VAL A 54 8.56 5.04 -9.78
CA VAL A 54 7.86 5.72 -10.88
C VAL A 54 7.53 4.71 -11.98
N GLU A 55 6.42 4.89 -12.70
CA GLU A 55 5.92 3.88 -13.67
C GLU A 55 6.91 3.58 -14.83
N ASP A 56 7.75 4.53 -15.20
CA ASP A 56 8.81 4.35 -16.21
C ASP A 56 9.92 3.38 -15.73
N ASN A 57 10.02 3.15 -14.42
CA ASN A 57 10.81 2.12 -13.79
C ASN A 57 10.03 1.46 -12.63
N PRO A 58 8.94 0.72 -12.94
CA PRO A 58 8.10 0.09 -11.93
C PRO A 58 8.83 -1.09 -11.25
N ARG A 59 10.01 -1.43 -11.79
CA ARG A 59 10.96 -2.45 -11.32
C ARG A 59 12.23 -1.80 -10.77
N GLY A 60 12.13 -0.63 -10.15
CA GLY A 60 13.20 -0.08 -9.33
C GLY A 60 13.86 -1.21 -8.52
N SER A 61 15.17 -1.16 -8.34
CA SER A 61 16.05 -2.29 -7.95
C SER A 61 15.70 -3.06 -6.66
N ARG A 62 14.58 -2.75 -6.00
CA ARG A 62 14.02 -3.45 -4.85
C ARG A 62 12.63 -3.98 -5.15
N SER A 63 12.54 -5.31 -5.09
CA SER A 63 11.35 -6.18 -5.15
C SER A 63 10.51 -6.10 -6.43
N THR A 64 10.60 -7.15 -7.24
CA THR A 64 9.75 -7.34 -8.44
C THR A 64 8.28 -7.64 -8.10
N ASP A 65 7.96 -7.94 -6.83
CA ASP A 65 6.62 -8.32 -6.36
C ASP A 65 6.48 -7.92 -4.88
N PRO A 66 6.12 -6.66 -4.56
CA PRO A 66 5.88 -6.25 -3.19
C PRO A 66 4.64 -6.95 -2.62
N ASP A 67 4.54 -7.02 -1.30
CA ASP A 67 3.34 -7.54 -0.64
C ASP A 67 2.13 -6.63 -0.94
N ILE A 68 2.36 -5.31 -1.01
CA ILE A 68 1.35 -4.29 -1.32
C ILE A 68 1.91 -3.26 -2.32
N CYS A 69 1.09 -2.79 -3.26
CA CYS A 69 1.43 -1.69 -4.14
C CYS A 69 0.33 -0.62 -4.11
N PHE A 70 0.72 0.61 -3.80
CA PHE A 70 -0.14 1.79 -3.88
C PHE A 70 -0.01 2.43 -5.25
N LEU A 71 -1.14 2.68 -5.91
CA LEU A 71 -1.22 3.18 -7.27
C LEU A 71 -1.83 4.58 -7.28
N GLU A 72 -1.14 5.55 -7.89
CA GLU A 72 -1.68 6.89 -8.12
C GLU A 72 -1.59 7.23 -9.61
N GLY A 73 -2.74 7.58 -10.20
CA GLY A 73 -2.84 7.88 -11.63
C GLY A 73 -2.69 6.67 -12.57
N LEU A 74 -2.71 5.45 -12.04
CA LEU A 74 -2.59 4.19 -12.79
C LEU A 74 -3.87 3.39 -12.76
N ARG A 75 -4.13 2.65 -13.84
CA ARG A 75 -5.29 1.76 -13.94
C ARG A 75 -4.98 0.43 -13.28
N LEU A 76 -5.77 0.05 -12.28
CA LEU A 76 -5.64 -1.22 -11.56
C LEU A 76 -5.53 -2.43 -12.49
N GLU A 77 -6.38 -2.51 -13.52
CA GLU A 77 -6.44 -3.63 -14.47
C GLU A 77 -5.10 -3.85 -15.21
N GLU A 78 -4.40 -2.77 -15.55
CA GLU A 78 -3.12 -2.81 -16.28
C GLU A 78 -1.97 -3.31 -15.38
N ILE A 79 -2.07 -3.06 -14.07
CA ILE A 79 -1.06 -3.45 -13.08
C ILE A 79 -1.35 -4.85 -12.52
N GLN A 80 -2.61 -5.23 -12.35
CA GLN A 80 -3.01 -6.52 -11.77
C GLN A 80 -2.46 -7.70 -12.56
N GLY A 81 -2.44 -7.63 -13.90
CA GLY A 81 -1.84 -8.67 -14.73
C GLY A 81 -0.31 -8.78 -14.60
N ARG A 82 0.36 -7.73 -14.11
CA ARG A 82 1.82 -7.65 -13.95
C ARG A 82 2.28 -8.06 -12.55
N MET A 83 1.40 -7.96 -11.55
CA MET A 83 1.68 -8.21 -10.13
C MET A 83 0.58 -9.09 -9.50
N PRO A 84 0.41 -10.35 -9.95
CA PRO A 84 -0.73 -11.19 -9.57
C PRO A 84 -0.76 -11.60 -8.08
N ASN A 85 0.36 -11.48 -7.37
CA ASN A 85 0.49 -11.84 -5.96
C ASN A 85 0.54 -10.64 -5.02
N THR A 86 0.33 -9.43 -5.54
CA THR A 86 0.44 -8.17 -4.79
C THR A 86 -0.94 -7.61 -4.51
N LEU A 87 -1.16 -7.13 -3.28
CA LEU A 87 -2.35 -6.38 -2.95
C LEU A 87 -2.26 -4.98 -3.56
N LEU A 88 -3.21 -4.63 -4.42
CA LEU A 88 -3.23 -3.33 -5.09
C LEU A 88 -4.18 -2.38 -4.36
N VAL A 89 -3.69 -1.19 -4.03
CA VAL A 89 -4.48 -0.12 -3.41
C VAL A 89 -4.46 1.09 -4.34
N GLU A 90 -5.63 1.49 -4.83
CA GLU A 90 -5.77 2.70 -5.66
C GLU A 90 -5.94 3.94 -4.79
N ILE A 91 -5.10 4.95 -5.03
CA ILE A 91 -5.19 6.26 -4.40
C ILE A 91 -6.02 7.16 -5.32
N LYS A 92 -7.24 7.46 -4.88
CA LYS A 92 -8.16 8.37 -5.60
C LYS A 92 -7.88 9.84 -5.31
N ASP A 93 -7.47 10.16 -4.09
CA ASP A 93 -7.17 11.51 -3.66
C ASP A 93 -6.02 11.50 -2.63
N LEU A 94 -4.83 11.91 -3.07
CA LEU A 94 -3.65 12.00 -2.22
C LEU A 94 -3.77 13.07 -1.12
N GLY A 95 -4.61 14.08 -1.34
CA GLY A 95 -4.89 15.13 -0.36
C GLY A 95 -5.79 14.67 0.79
N ASN A 96 -6.48 13.54 0.61
CA ASN A 96 -7.41 13.00 1.59
C ASN A 96 -6.85 11.72 2.23
N HIS A 97 -6.18 11.88 3.37
CA HIS A 97 -5.61 10.76 4.12
C HIS A 97 -6.66 9.74 4.60
N GLU A 98 -7.89 10.19 4.89
CA GLU A 98 -8.98 9.29 5.30
C GLU A 98 -9.36 8.35 4.15
N SER A 99 -9.44 8.86 2.91
CA SER A 99 -9.67 8.03 1.73
C SER A 99 -8.59 6.97 1.52
N ILE A 100 -7.30 7.32 1.73
CA ILE A 100 -6.19 6.36 1.64
C ILE A 100 -6.34 5.27 2.72
N MET A 101 -6.70 5.67 3.94
CA MET A 101 -6.90 4.76 5.06
C MET A 101 -8.07 3.81 4.82
N GLU A 102 -9.21 4.31 4.32
CA GLU A 102 -10.38 3.50 4.00
C GLU A 102 -10.09 2.45 2.92
N GLU A 103 -9.46 2.84 1.82
CA GLU A 103 -9.09 1.90 0.74
C GLU A 103 -8.04 0.87 1.24
N THR A 104 -7.09 1.29 2.08
CA THR A 104 -6.12 0.38 2.70
C THR A 104 -6.80 -0.64 3.60
N ILE A 105 -7.71 -0.20 4.48
CA ILE A 105 -8.45 -1.10 5.37
C ILE A 105 -9.27 -2.09 4.56
N LYS A 106 -9.95 -1.62 3.53
CA LYS A 106 -10.76 -2.46 2.64
C LYS A 106 -9.90 -3.57 2.02
N VAL A 107 -8.82 -3.21 1.34
CA VAL A 107 -7.94 -4.18 0.65
C VAL A 107 -7.31 -5.17 1.63
N LEU A 108 -6.82 -4.70 2.77
CA LEU A 108 -6.23 -5.57 3.79
C LEU A 108 -7.27 -6.48 4.45
N SER A 109 -8.51 -6.03 4.65
CA SER A 109 -9.59 -6.85 5.20
C SER A 109 -10.04 -7.92 4.22
N GLU A 110 -10.18 -7.57 2.93
CA GLU A 110 -10.49 -8.53 1.85
C GLU A 110 -9.39 -9.60 1.71
N ALA A 111 -8.13 -9.23 1.94
CA ALA A 111 -7.00 -10.14 1.99
C ALA A 111 -6.91 -10.96 3.29
N GLY A 112 -7.74 -10.67 4.30
CA GLY A 112 -7.74 -11.34 5.60
C GLY A 112 -6.63 -10.91 6.56
N TRP A 113 -5.93 -9.79 6.29
CA TRP A 113 -4.82 -9.29 7.10
C TRP A 113 -5.28 -8.40 8.25
N LEU A 114 -6.47 -7.83 8.14
CA LEU A 114 -7.12 -7.09 9.23
C LEU A 114 -8.37 -7.83 9.67
N LYS A 115 -8.50 -7.96 10.99
CA LYS A 115 -9.74 -8.40 11.65
C LYS A 115 -10.21 -7.27 12.54
N GLU A 116 -11.39 -6.72 12.26
CA GLU A 116 -12.03 -5.72 13.12
C GLU A 116 -12.32 -6.36 14.48
N VAL A 117 -12.01 -5.65 15.55
CA VAL A 117 -12.34 -6.06 16.93
C VAL A 117 -13.25 -5.01 17.57
N ASP A 118 -14.26 -5.52 18.27
CA ASP A 118 -15.23 -4.71 19.06
C ASP A 118 -14.58 -4.05 20.29
#